data_AF-A0A6P0ULU2-F1
#
_entry.id   AF-A0A6P0ULU2-F1
#
_cell.length_a   1.000
_cell.length_b   1.000
_cell.length_c   1.000
_cell.angle_alpha   90.00
_cell.angle_beta   90.00
_cell.angle_gamma   90.00
#
_symmetry.space_group_name_H-M   'P 1'
#
loop_
_entity.id
_entity.type
_entity.pdbx_description
1 polymer ?
#
loop_
_entity_poly.entity_id
_entity_poly.type
_entity_poly.pdbx_seq_one_letter_code
_entity_poly.pdbx_strand_id
1 'polypeptide(L)'
;MLGVKDFIGTWETKEFHGCVGNDHGIIVFHVSGKGMATLWKKELPNTTTFSEGKLEIVDKGGGSFSIIIDGHAIRSDFLMLEANFYDPLSTPSFISEIPDNGKRYFEKLVKKEK
;
A
#
# COMPACT_ATOMS: atom_id res chain seq x y z
N MET A 1 -11.28 -8.91 -11.35
CA MET A 1 -11.82 -8.08 -10.26
C MET A 1 -10.87 -8.21 -9.10
N LEU A 2 -10.26 -7.11 -8.68
CA LEU A 2 -9.35 -7.07 -7.54
C LEU A 2 -10.11 -7.30 -6.24
N GLY A 3 -9.48 -7.99 -5.29
CA GLY A 3 -10.02 -8.19 -3.96
C GLY A 3 -8.94 -8.36 -2.90
N VAL A 4 -9.34 -8.44 -1.64
CA VAL A 4 -8.44 -8.54 -0.47
C VAL A 4 -7.37 -9.63 -0.64
N LYS A 5 -7.71 -10.77 -1.27
CA LYS A 5 -6.81 -11.90 -1.47
C LYS A 5 -5.58 -11.55 -2.32
N ASP A 6 -5.72 -10.64 -3.28
CA ASP A 6 -4.63 -10.21 -4.14
C ASP A 6 -3.58 -9.41 -3.35
N PHE A 7 -4.04 -8.71 -2.30
CA PHE A 7 -3.23 -7.83 -1.47
C PHE A 7 -2.61 -8.50 -0.24
N ILE A 8 -2.96 -9.76 0.08
CA ILE A 8 -2.35 -10.49 1.22
C ILE A 8 -0.83 -10.56 1.04
N GLY A 9 -0.07 -10.07 2.03
CA GLY A 9 1.39 -10.01 2.00
C GLY A 9 1.94 -8.68 2.50
N THR A 10 3.23 -8.46 2.32
CA THR A 10 3.90 -7.20 2.61
C THR A 10 4.26 -6.51 1.31
N TRP A 11 4.00 -5.22 1.23
CA TRP A 11 4.28 -4.35 0.09
C TRP A 11 5.13 -3.19 0.59
N GLU A 12 6.21 -2.88 -0.09
CA GLU A 12 7.10 -1.78 0.29
C GLU A 12 7.26 -0.83 -0.88
N THR A 13 7.38 0.47 -0.56
CA THR A 13 7.67 1.46 -1.59
C THR A 13 9.07 1.30 -2.13
N LYS A 14 9.21 1.38 -3.45
CA LYS A 14 10.52 1.46 -4.13
C LYS A 14 10.62 2.72 -4.97
N GLU A 15 11.86 3.12 -5.24
CA GLU A 15 12.12 4.16 -6.22
C GLU A 15 11.66 3.70 -7.61
N PHE A 16 10.83 4.51 -8.26
CA PHE A 16 10.29 4.24 -9.59
C PHE A 16 10.14 5.55 -10.37
N HIS A 17 10.50 5.55 -11.65
CA HIS A 17 10.50 6.77 -12.46
C HIS A 17 9.09 7.38 -12.53
N GLY A 18 8.97 8.67 -12.22
CA GLY A 18 7.68 9.38 -12.20
C GLY A 18 6.81 9.12 -10.95
N CYS A 19 7.25 8.28 -10.02
CA CYS A 19 6.71 8.21 -8.67
C CYS A 19 7.69 8.94 -7.75
N VAL A 20 7.41 10.21 -7.48
CA VAL A 20 8.24 11.03 -6.57
C VAL A 20 7.50 11.14 -5.26
N GLY A 21 8.05 10.48 -4.25
CA GLY A 21 7.69 10.74 -2.87
C GLY A 21 8.27 12.06 -2.40
N ASN A 22 7.52 12.83 -1.60
CA ASN A 22 8.02 14.07 -1.02
C ASN A 22 9.03 13.86 0.12
N ASP A 23 9.25 12.60 0.48
CA ASP A 23 10.23 12.18 1.47
C ASP A 23 10.86 10.85 1.03
N HIS A 24 12.16 10.70 1.24
CA HIS A 24 12.88 9.46 0.90
C HIS A 24 12.52 8.28 1.83
N GLY A 25 11.38 8.35 2.53
CA GLY A 25 10.94 7.32 3.46
C GLY A 25 10.39 6.09 2.75
N ILE A 26 10.59 4.93 3.38
CA ILE A 26 10.00 3.67 2.95
C ILE A 26 8.63 3.55 3.61
N ILE A 27 7.57 3.47 2.81
CA ILE A 27 6.22 3.19 3.29
C ILE A 27 5.93 1.71 3.06
N VAL A 28 5.33 1.08 4.05
CA VAL A 28 5.03 -0.33 4.05
C VAL A 28 3.53 -0.50 4.24
N PHE A 29 2.94 -1.31 3.36
CA PHE A 29 1.56 -1.75 3.45
C PHE A 29 1.56 -3.27 3.66
N HIS A 30 1.06 -3.72 4.80
CA HIS A 30 0.96 -5.15 5.10
C HIS A 30 -0.50 -5.56 5.22
N VAL A 31 -0.82 -6.71 4.65
CA VAL A 31 -2.14 -7.33 4.75
C VAL A 31 -1.95 -8.77 5.24
N SER A 32 -2.49 -9.04 6.41
CA SER A 32 -2.48 -10.38 7.00
C SER A 32 -3.32 -11.37 6.20
N GLY A 33 -3.11 -12.68 6.42
CA GLY A 33 -3.93 -13.73 5.80
C GLY A 33 -5.42 -13.69 6.19
N LYS A 34 -5.81 -12.88 7.18
CA LYS A 34 -7.20 -12.64 7.59
C LYS A 34 -7.81 -11.38 6.97
N GLY A 35 -7.07 -10.65 6.14
CA GLY A 35 -7.53 -9.40 5.54
C GLY A 35 -7.45 -8.18 6.47
N MET A 36 -6.68 -8.23 7.56
CA MET A 36 -6.34 -7.04 8.34
C MET A 36 -5.14 -6.34 7.70
N ALA A 37 -5.26 -5.04 7.46
CA ALA A 37 -4.24 -4.18 6.87
C ALA A 37 -3.60 -3.24 7.89
N THR A 38 -2.32 -2.95 7.70
CA THR A 38 -1.56 -1.91 8.41
C THR A 38 -0.72 -1.15 7.40
N LEU A 39 -0.77 0.19 7.45
CA LEU A 39 0.04 1.10 6.64
C LEU A 39 0.94 1.90 7.58
N TRP A 40 2.25 1.89 7.34
CA TRP A 40 3.20 2.65 8.16
C TRP A 40 4.38 3.14 7.35
N LYS A 41 5.06 4.16 7.87
CA LYS A 41 6.31 4.69 7.33
C LYS A 41 7.48 4.34 8.24
N LYS A 42 8.57 3.86 7.64
CA LYS A 42 9.82 3.54 8.32
C LYS A 42 10.79 4.72 8.20
N GLU A 43 11.08 5.36 9.31
CA GLU A 43 11.98 6.52 9.42
C GLU A 43 12.94 6.30 10.59
N LEU A 44 14.05 5.59 10.37
CA LEU A 44 14.97 5.20 11.46
C LEU A 44 15.38 6.42 12.33
N PRO A 45 15.24 6.35 13.66
CA PRO A 45 14.92 5.18 14.50
C PRO A 45 13.42 4.90 14.71
N ASN A 46 12.54 5.75 14.20
CA ASN A 46 11.11 5.75 14.46
C ASN A 46 10.30 5.00 13.38
N THR A 47 9.06 4.68 13.73
CA THR A 47 8.07 4.15 12.80
C THR A 47 6.76 4.85 13.09
N THR A 48 6.14 5.37 12.04
CA THR A 48 4.85 6.08 12.13
C THR A 48 3.79 5.22 11.48
N THR A 49 2.88 4.66 12.28
CA THR A 49 1.72 3.93 11.78
C THR A 49 0.68 4.94 11.32
N PHE A 50 0.28 4.87 10.05
CA PHE A 50 -0.71 5.78 9.49
C PHE A 50 -2.13 5.28 9.72
N SER A 51 -2.38 4.00 9.44
CA SER A 51 -3.69 3.39 9.61
C SER A 51 -3.59 1.88 9.78
N GLU A 52 -4.58 1.32 10.48
CA GLU A 52 -4.74 -0.12 10.66
C GLU A 52 -6.22 -0.49 10.79
N GLY A 53 -6.61 -1.63 10.22
CA GLY A 53 -8.02 -2.00 10.16
C GLY A 53 -8.30 -3.15 9.23
N LYS A 54 -9.59 -3.42 9.02
CA LYS A 54 -10.04 -4.40 8.03
C LYS A 54 -9.86 -3.83 6.63
N LEU A 55 -9.28 -4.62 5.73
CA LEU A 55 -9.09 -4.22 4.34
C LEU A 55 -10.37 -4.41 3.53
N GLU A 56 -10.71 -3.39 2.76
CA GLU A 56 -11.64 -3.44 1.63
C GLU A 56 -10.94 -2.92 0.38
N ILE A 57 -11.20 -3.56 -0.77
CA ILE A 57 -10.69 -3.17 -2.08
C ILE A 57 -11.89 -2.91 -2.98
N VAL A 58 -11.97 -1.69 -3.51
CA VAL A 58 -13.02 -1.29 -4.47
C VAL A 58 -12.38 -1.18 -5.84
N ASP A 59 -12.53 -2.21 -6.67
CA ASP A 59 -12.08 -2.21 -8.07
C ASP A 59 -12.98 -1.29 -8.92
N LYS A 60 -12.38 -0.26 -9.53
CA LYS A 60 -13.08 0.73 -10.37
C LYS A 60 -12.96 0.42 -11.86
N GLY A 61 -12.22 -0.62 -12.23
CA GLY A 61 -11.87 -0.92 -13.61
C GLY A 61 -10.80 0.03 -14.18
N GLY A 62 -10.34 -0.26 -15.39
CA GLY A 62 -9.29 0.53 -16.05
C GLY A 62 -7.95 0.55 -15.30
N GLY A 63 -7.70 -0.45 -14.45
CA GLY A 63 -6.51 -0.52 -13.61
C GLY A 63 -6.52 0.40 -12.39
N SER A 64 -7.65 1.04 -12.07
CA SER A 64 -7.82 1.92 -10.90
C SER A 64 -8.63 1.23 -9.80
N PHE A 65 -8.30 1.50 -8.54
CA PHE A 65 -8.98 0.92 -7.38
C PHE A 65 -8.77 1.77 -6.12
N SER A 66 -9.65 1.64 -5.14
CA SER A 66 -9.47 2.22 -3.81
C SER A 66 -9.05 1.16 -2.80
N ILE A 67 -8.09 1.51 -1.94
CA ILE A 67 -7.70 0.75 -0.76
C ILE A 67 -8.38 1.41 0.44
N ILE A 68 -9.29 0.69 1.10
CA ILE A 68 -10.00 1.18 2.27
C ILE A 68 -9.56 0.37 3.49
N ILE A 69 -9.14 1.06 4.54
CA ILE A 69 -8.71 0.48 5.81
C ILE A 69 -9.76 0.88 6.85
N ASP A 70 -10.72 -0.01 7.11
CA ASP A 70 -11.80 0.19 8.08
C ASP A 70 -11.29 -0.08 9.50
N GLY A 71 -10.91 0.98 10.21
CA GLY A 71 -10.33 0.90 11.53
C GLY A 71 -9.86 2.25 12.06
N HIS A 72 -8.63 2.30 12.54
CA HIS A 72 -8.05 3.49 13.16
C HIS A 72 -6.98 4.10 12.26
N ALA A 73 -6.88 5.41 12.27
CA ALA A 73 -5.82 6.14 11.58
C ALA A 73 -5.39 7.37 12.39
N ILE A 74 -4.16 7.82 12.16
CA ILE A 74 -3.68 9.10 12.72
C ILE A 74 -4.46 10.29 12.17
N ARG A 75 -4.98 10.15 10.94
CA ARG A 75 -5.83 11.11 10.25
C ARG A 75 -6.71 10.37 9.24
N SER A 76 -7.93 10.83 9.05
CA SER A 76 -8.98 10.08 8.33
C SER A 76 -8.70 9.87 6.83
N ASP A 77 -7.87 10.71 6.23
CA ASP A 77 -7.43 10.57 4.83
C ASP A 77 -6.46 9.40 4.61
N PHE A 78 -5.89 8.81 5.68
CA PHE A 78 -5.16 7.53 5.58
C PHE A 78 -6.05 6.29 5.61
N LEU A 79 -7.37 6.44 5.80
CA LEU A 79 -8.32 5.32 5.78
C LEU A 79 -8.74 4.95 4.34
N MET A 80 -8.52 5.83 3.36
CA MET A 80 -8.88 5.59 1.97
C MET A 80 -7.78 6.12 1.04
N LEU A 81 -7.15 5.21 0.30
CA LEU A 81 -6.11 5.55 -0.66
C LEU A 81 -6.59 5.26 -2.08
N GLU A 82 -6.27 6.17 -2.99
CA GLU A 82 -6.47 5.98 -4.42
C GLU A 82 -5.25 5.35 -5.05
N ALA A 83 -5.46 4.23 -5.74
CA ALA A 83 -4.42 3.44 -6.36
C ALA A 83 -4.72 3.10 -7.81
N ASN A 84 -3.67 2.87 -8.58
CA ASN A 84 -3.73 2.53 -10.00
C ASN A 84 -2.58 1.61 -10.41
N PHE A 85 -2.63 1.17 -11.67
CA PHE A 85 -1.57 0.40 -12.33
C PHE A 85 -1.23 -0.89 -11.57
N TYR A 86 -2.24 -1.70 -11.24
CA TYR A 86 -1.98 -3.02 -10.68
C TYR A 86 -1.35 -3.94 -11.73
N ASP A 87 -0.08 -4.29 -11.57
CA ASP A 87 0.63 -5.27 -12.39
C ASP A 87 0.82 -6.57 -11.58
N PRO A 88 0.19 -7.69 -11.96
CA PRO A 88 0.36 -8.97 -11.27
C PRO A 88 1.59 -9.79 -11.73
N LEU A 89 2.30 -9.40 -12.80
CA LEU A 89 3.31 -10.25 -13.44
C LEU A 89 4.75 -9.93 -12.98
N SER A 90 5.52 -10.99 -12.71
CA SER A 90 6.88 -11.01 -12.10
C SER A 90 6.95 -10.70 -10.60
N THR A 91 6.62 -9.47 -10.18
CA THR A 91 6.45 -9.09 -8.78
C THR A 91 5.22 -8.18 -8.68
N PRO A 92 4.14 -8.61 -8.00
CA PRO A 92 2.93 -7.81 -7.92
C PRO A 92 3.22 -6.40 -7.44
N SER A 93 2.67 -5.40 -8.12
CA SER A 93 2.93 -3.99 -7.82
C SER A 93 1.73 -3.10 -8.12
N PHE A 94 1.72 -1.91 -7.52
CA PHE A 94 0.74 -0.87 -7.79
C PHE A 94 1.30 0.49 -7.44
N ILE A 95 0.62 1.55 -7.88
CA ILE A 95 0.93 2.92 -7.49
C ILE A 95 -0.21 3.48 -6.65
N SER A 96 0.11 4.17 -5.57
CA SER A 96 -0.88 4.86 -4.72
C SER A 96 -0.45 6.27 -4.41
N GLU A 97 -1.42 7.18 -4.32
CA GLU A 97 -1.19 8.48 -3.68
C GLU A 97 -1.28 8.29 -2.17
N ILE A 98 -0.26 8.73 -1.43
CA ILE A 98 -0.23 8.65 0.03
C ILE A 98 -0.30 10.07 0.59
N PRO A 99 -1.25 10.39 1.49
CA PRO A 99 -1.38 11.73 2.07
C PRO A 99 -0.05 12.24 2.64
N ASP A 100 0.32 13.48 2.31
CA ASP A 100 1.60 14.14 2.64
C ASP A 100 2.87 13.49 2.06
N ASN A 101 2.83 12.22 1.64
CA ASN A 101 3.99 11.49 1.15
C ASN A 101 4.05 11.39 -0.37
N GLY A 102 3.03 11.83 -1.11
CA GLY A 102 3.02 11.88 -2.58
C GLY A 102 2.71 10.53 -3.24
N LYS A 103 2.97 10.46 -4.55
CA LYS A 103 2.77 9.27 -5.39
C LYS A 103 3.86 8.22 -5.14
N ARG A 104 3.46 7.02 -4.73
CA ARG A 104 4.35 5.92 -4.34
C ARG A 104 4.12 4.65 -5.15
N TYR A 105 5.20 4.06 -5.63
CA TYR A 105 5.20 2.73 -6.24
C TYR A 105 5.44 1.67 -5.17
N PHE A 106 4.46 0.79 -4.97
CA PHE A 106 4.51 -0.34 -4.05
C PHE A 106 4.85 -1.62 -4.80
N GLU A 107 5.81 -2.38 -4.29
CA GLU A 107 6.15 -3.70 -4.78
C GLU A 107 5.97 -4.74 -3.67
N LYS A 108 5.34 -5.88 -4.00
CA LYS A 108 5.14 -6.97 -3.06
C LYS A 108 6.47 -7.65 -2.74
N LEU A 109 6.75 -7.84 -1.46
CA LEU A 109 7.89 -8.65 -1.02
C LEU A 109 7.62 -10.13 -1.33
N VAL A 110 8.36 -10.67 -2.28
CA VAL A 110 8.40 -12.11 -2.52
C VAL A 110 9.43 -12.72 -1.57
N LYS A 111 9.02 -13.68 -0.73
CA LYS A 111 9.98 -14.49 0.02
C LYS A 111 10.82 -15.25 -1.01
N LYS A 112 12.12 -14.95 -1.10
CA LYS A 112 13.07 -15.86 -1.75
C LYS A 112 13.11 -17.13 -0.90
N GLU A 113 12.58 -18.22 -1.43
CA GLU A 113 12.89 -19.55 -0.90
C GLU A 113 14.42 -19.68 -0.95
N LYS A 114 15.03 -19.94 0.21
CA LYS A 114 16.45 -20.26 0.32
C LYS A 114 16.64 -21.74 0.08
#